data_AF-A0A4V1UC92-F1
#
_entry.id   AF-A0A4V1UC92-F1
#
_cell.length_a   1.000
_cell.length_b   1.000
_cell.length_c   1.000
_cell.angle_alpha   90.00
_cell.angle_beta   90.00
_cell.angle_gamma   90.00
#
_symmetry.space_group_name_H-M   'P 1'
#
loop_
_entity.id
_entity.type
_entity.pdbx_description
1 polymer ?
#
loop_
_entity_poly.entity_id
_entity_poly.type
_entity_poly.pdbx_seq_one_letter_code
_entity_poly.pdbx_strand_id
1 'polypeptide(L)'
;MSEKIVIEPTTQPVTNVEPLDRAKGFWEQYSKQIIYIGSAIILLIAGWYAYKNFVVAPKEAKASELIFPAENLFAKMSTGGFSKDSVSLALNGGDFNGKKMTGLLKIASQYDGTAAGNRANYMIGASYLHIGEYAKAIQYLNDFDGNGANQVQSKAYLLLGHAYAE
;
A
#
# COMPACT_ATOMS: atom_id res chain seq x y z
N MET A 1 -17.38 -37.54 -79.71
CA MET A 1 -17.27 -36.10 -79.47
C MET A 1 -18.64 -35.60 -79.04
N SER A 2 -18.87 -35.45 -77.73
CA SER A 2 -19.99 -34.68 -77.16
C SER A 2 -19.52 -34.23 -75.79
N GLU A 3 -19.31 -32.92 -75.67
CA GLU A 3 -18.69 -32.22 -74.56
C GLU A 3 -19.56 -32.34 -73.30
N LYS A 4 -18.97 -32.83 -72.20
CA LYS A 4 -19.64 -32.83 -70.89
C LYS A 4 -19.56 -31.41 -70.33
N ILE A 5 -20.73 -30.78 -70.15
CA ILE A 5 -20.85 -29.55 -69.37
C ILE A 5 -20.50 -29.90 -67.91
N VAL A 6 -19.30 -29.52 -67.48
CA VAL A 6 -18.89 -29.59 -66.08
C VAL A 6 -19.43 -28.33 -65.41
N ILE A 7 -20.48 -28.50 -64.62
CA ILE A 7 -20.97 -27.50 -63.66
C ILE A 7 -20.05 -27.52 -62.45
N GLU A 8 -19.23 -26.48 -62.28
CA GLU A 8 -18.47 -26.27 -61.04
C GLU A 8 -19.44 -25.97 -59.89
N PRO A 9 -19.38 -26.70 -58.76
CA PRO A 9 -20.14 -26.32 -57.58
C PRO A 9 -19.50 -25.07 -56.97
N THR A 10 -20.22 -23.96 -56.96
CA THR A 10 -19.83 -22.78 -56.17
C THR A 10 -19.96 -23.13 -54.69
N THR A 11 -18.90 -23.69 -54.09
CA THR A 11 -18.78 -23.82 -52.64
C THR A 11 -18.61 -22.42 -52.04
N GLN A 12 -19.73 -21.74 -51.82
CA GLN A 12 -19.81 -20.65 -50.85
C GLN A 12 -19.27 -21.22 -49.52
N PRO A 13 -18.20 -20.65 -48.94
CA PRO A 13 -17.74 -21.13 -47.65
C PRO A 13 -18.88 -20.91 -46.65
N VAL A 14 -19.38 -21.98 -46.03
CA VAL A 14 -20.20 -21.90 -44.83
C VAL A 14 -19.31 -21.39 -43.71
N THR A 15 -19.05 -20.08 -43.73
CA THR A 15 -18.50 -19.36 -42.60
C THR A 15 -19.55 -19.46 -41.51
N ASN A 16 -19.22 -20.10 -40.39
CA ASN A 16 -19.99 -20.00 -39.16
C ASN A 16 -19.96 -18.53 -38.69
N VAL A 17 -20.80 -17.70 -39.31
CA VAL A 17 -20.88 -16.25 -39.12
C VAL A 17 -21.76 -15.87 -37.95
N GLU A 18 -22.59 -16.77 -37.42
CA GLU A 18 -23.51 -16.45 -36.33
C GLU A 18 -22.85 -15.82 -35.08
N PRO A 19 -21.72 -16.35 -34.55
CA PRO A 19 -21.07 -15.73 -33.39
C PRO A 19 -20.40 -14.40 -33.75
N LEU A 20 -19.86 -14.30 -34.97
CA LEU A 20 -19.17 -13.12 -35.46
C LEU A 20 -20.14 -11.98 -35.77
N ASP A 21 -21.30 -12.28 -36.34
CA ASP A 21 -22.35 -11.33 -36.67
C ASP A 21 -23.11 -10.89 -35.42
N ARG A 22 -23.29 -11.79 -34.43
CA ARG A 22 -23.76 -11.40 -33.08
C ARG A 22 -22.78 -10.47 -32.37
N ALA A 23 -21.48 -10.76 -32.46
CA ALA A 23 -20.45 -9.90 -31.89
C ALA A 23 -20.38 -8.53 -32.60
N LYS A 24 -20.52 -8.50 -33.93
CA LYS A 24 -20.60 -7.27 -34.72
C LYS A 24 -21.83 -6.44 -34.38
N GLY A 25 -23.01 -7.07 -34.31
CA GLY A 25 -24.26 -6.39 -33.94
C GLY A 25 -24.21 -5.79 -32.54
N PHE A 26 -23.63 -6.53 -31.58
CA PHE A 26 -23.39 -6.01 -30.22
C PHE A 26 -22.38 -4.86 -30.22
N TRP A 27 -21.29 -4.99 -30.97
CA TRP A 27 -20.29 -3.92 -31.10
C TRP A 27 -20.86 -2.67 -31.75
N GLU A 28 -21.61 -2.77 -32.85
CA GLU A 28 -22.23 -1.60 -33.48
C GLU A 28 -23.21 -0.89 -32.55
N GLN A 29 -24.00 -1.65 -31.78
CA GLN A 29 -24.98 -1.11 -30.85
C GLN A 29 -24.35 -0.45 -29.61
N TYR A 30 -23.27 -1.01 -29.06
CA TYR A 30 -22.69 -0.59 -27.78
C TYR A 30 -21.28 0.02 -27.87
N SER A 31 -20.65 0.07 -29.04
CA SER A 31 -19.25 0.52 -29.22
C SER A 31 -18.97 1.87 -28.58
N LYS A 32 -19.85 2.86 -28.78
CA LYS A 32 -19.69 4.20 -28.18
C LYS A 32 -19.65 4.14 -26.66
N GLN A 33 -20.59 3.42 -26.04
CA GLN A 33 -20.68 3.30 -24.59
C GLN A 33 -19.49 2.51 -24.02
N ILE A 34 -19.09 1.42 -24.69
CA ILE A 34 -17.91 0.62 -24.32
C ILE A 34 -16.63 1.48 -24.41
N ILE A 35 -16.48 2.29 -25.46
CA ILE A 35 -15.33 3.19 -25.62
C ILE A 35 -15.33 4.27 -24.53
N TYR A 36 -16.47 4.89 -24.21
CA TYR A 36 -16.55 5.90 -23.15
C TYR A 36 -16.27 5.31 -21.77
N ILE A 37 -16.83 4.15 -21.44
CA ILE A 37 -16.60 3.49 -20.15
C ILE A 37 -15.15 2.99 -20.07
N GLY A 38 -14.65 2.37 -21.14
CA GLY A 38 -13.27 1.91 -21.25
C GLY A 38 -12.26 3.05 -21.11
N SER A 39 -12.49 4.18 -21.78
CA SER A 39 -11.62 5.36 -21.66
C SER A 39 -11.67 5.98 -20.27
N ALA A 40 -12.85 6.03 -19.63
CA ALA A 40 -12.98 6.48 -18.25
C ALA A 40 -12.18 5.59 -17.27
N ILE A 41 -12.25 4.26 -17.41
CA ILE A 41 -11.47 3.33 -16.58
C ILE A 41 -9.97 3.53 -16.80
N ILE A 42 -9.52 3.67 -18.06
CA ILE A 42 -8.11 3.91 -18.37
C ILE A 42 -7.63 5.22 -17.73
N LEU A 43 -8.41 6.30 -17.80
CA LEU A 43 -8.07 7.57 -17.17
C LEU A 43 -7.99 7.47 -15.65
N LEU A 44 -8.89 6.70 -15.01
CA LEU A 44 -8.83 6.46 -13.57
C LEU A 44 -7.56 5.68 -13.17
N ILE A 45 -7.23 4.61 -13.89
CA ILE A 45 -6.01 3.82 -13.64
C ILE A 45 -4.76 4.68 -13.87
N ALA A 46 -4.71 5.43 -14.97
CA ALA A 46 -3.59 6.31 -15.28
C ALA A 46 -3.42 7.40 -14.21
N GLY A 47 -4.52 8.03 -13.79
CA GLY A 47 -4.53 9.02 -12.70
C GLY A 47 -4.03 8.43 -11.38
N TRP A 48 -4.51 7.24 -11.01
CA TRP A 48 -4.06 6.54 -9.80
C TRP A 48 -2.57 6.16 -9.88
N TYR A 49 -2.12 5.64 -11.03
CA TYR A 49 -0.71 5.27 -11.24
C TYR A 49 0.22 6.48 -11.17
N ALA A 50 -0.19 7.60 -11.78
CA ALA A 50 0.55 8.85 -11.72
C ALA A 50 0.63 9.38 -10.27
N TYR A 51 -0.47 9.39 -9.53
CA TYR A 51 -0.47 9.79 -8.13
C TYR A 51 0.45 8.91 -7.28
N LYS A 52 0.38 7.60 -7.44
CA LYS A 52 1.22 6.65 -6.70
C LYS A 52 2.71 6.84 -6.96
N ASN A 53 3.10 7.03 -8.22
CA ASN A 53 4.53 7.17 -8.58
C ASN A 53 5.10 8.56 -8.31
N PHE A 54 4.34 9.64 -8.60
CA PHE A 54 4.88 11.00 -8.51
C PHE A 54 4.67 11.65 -7.15
N VAL A 55 3.71 11.19 -6.34
CA VAL A 55 3.41 11.77 -5.03
C VAL A 55 3.77 10.81 -3.90
N VAL A 56 3.26 9.58 -3.95
CA VAL A 56 3.43 8.62 -2.84
C VAL A 56 4.86 8.06 -2.80
N ALA A 57 5.42 7.62 -3.92
CA ALA A 57 6.76 7.04 -3.96
C ALA A 57 7.87 7.98 -3.43
N PRO A 58 7.96 9.27 -3.83
CA PRO A 58 8.98 10.16 -3.27
C PRO A 58 8.72 10.49 -1.79
N LYS A 59 7.45 10.52 -1.36
CA LYS A 59 7.09 10.70 0.05
C LYS A 59 7.57 9.50 0.89
N GLU A 60 7.34 8.28 0.40
CA GLU A 60 7.81 7.03 1.02
C GLU A 60 9.33 6.97 1.11
N ALA A 61 10.04 7.29 0.02
CA ALA A 61 11.50 7.27 -0.01
C ALA A 61 12.10 8.19 1.05
N LYS A 62 11.59 9.43 1.15
CA LYS A 62 12.01 10.39 2.19
C LYS A 62 11.66 9.89 3.60
N ALA A 63 10.46 9.34 3.78
CA ALA A 63 10.04 8.81 5.08
C ALA A 63 10.95 7.66 5.54
N SER A 64 11.30 6.76 4.62
CA SER A 64 12.19 5.62 4.89
C SER A 64 13.60 6.05 5.25
N GLU A 65 14.12 7.13 4.65
CA GLU A 65 15.42 7.68 5.02
C GLU A 65 15.38 8.31 6.43
N LEU A 66 14.33 9.09 6.72
CA LEU A 66 14.20 9.81 7.98
C LEU A 66 13.93 8.89 9.18
N ILE A 67 13.24 7.77 8.98
CA ILE A 67 12.91 6.83 10.06
C ILE A 67 14.08 5.93 10.44
N PHE A 68 15.01 5.69 9.52
CA PHE A 68 16.11 4.73 9.71
C PHE A 68 16.93 4.95 11.00
N PRO A 69 17.32 6.18 11.39
CA PRO A 69 18.04 6.39 12.64
C PRO A 69 17.18 6.08 13.88
N ALA A 70 15.88 6.37 13.82
CA ALA A 70 14.94 6.09 14.90
C ALA A 70 14.65 4.58 15.03
N GLU A 71 14.56 3.86 13.91
CA GLU A 71 14.50 2.38 13.88
C GLU A 71 15.73 1.76 14.53
N ASN A 72 16.92 2.27 14.21
CA ASN A 72 18.16 1.78 14.81
C ASN A 72 18.21 2.05 16.33
N LEU A 73 17.76 3.23 16.78
CA LEU A 73 17.64 3.52 18.21
C LEU A 73 16.64 2.57 18.88
N PHE A 74 15.47 2.35 18.28
CA PHE A 74 14.47 1.44 18.79
C PHE A 74 14.97 -0.01 18.89
N ALA A 75 15.71 -0.48 17.89
CA ALA A 75 16.35 -1.79 17.95
C ALA A 75 17.31 -1.91 19.14
N LYS A 76 18.08 -0.85 19.44
CA LYS A 76 18.95 -0.79 20.63
C LYS A 76 18.14 -0.76 21.93
N MET A 77 17.03 -0.02 21.98
CA MET A 77 16.13 -0.03 23.15
C MET A 77 15.52 -1.41 23.38
N SER A 78 15.18 -2.14 22.31
CA SER A 78 14.61 -3.49 22.42
C SER A 78 15.57 -4.52 23.02
N THR A 79 16.88 -4.28 23.01
CA THR A 79 17.88 -5.18 23.61
C THR A 79 18.48 -4.63 24.90
N GLY A 80 18.63 -3.30 25.00
CA GLY A 80 19.21 -2.61 26.15
C GLY A 80 18.21 -2.07 27.19
N GLY A 81 16.91 -2.15 26.90
CA GLY A 81 15.84 -1.64 27.74
C GLY A 81 15.31 -0.26 27.29
N PHE A 82 14.04 -0.02 27.63
CA PHE A 82 13.35 1.25 27.39
C PHE A 82 13.42 2.10 28.66
N SER A 83 14.00 3.29 28.55
CA SER A 83 13.98 4.31 29.60
C SER A 83 13.20 5.53 29.11
N LYS A 84 12.73 6.38 30.04
CA LYS A 84 12.02 7.62 29.66
C LYS A 84 12.87 8.51 28.77
N ASP A 85 14.18 8.55 28.98
CA ASP A 85 15.09 9.37 28.18
C ASP A 85 15.28 8.81 26.77
N SER A 86 15.52 7.50 26.63
CA SER A 86 15.70 6.88 25.32
C SER A 86 14.42 6.89 24.50
N VAL A 87 13.27 6.69 25.16
CA VAL A 87 11.96 6.82 24.53
C VAL A 87 11.67 8.25 24.13
N SER A 88 11.93 9.24 24.99
CA SER A 88 11.77 10.65 24.62
C SER A 88 12.62 11.02 23.41
N LEU A 89 13.86 10.55 23.34
CA LEU A 89 14.74 10.75 22.20
C LEU A 89 14.17 10.10 20.92
N ALA A 90 13.69 8.86 20.99
CA ALA A 90 13.09 8.16 19.85
C ALA A 90 11.81 8.86 19.34
N LEU A 91 10.95 9.32 20.25
CA LEU A 91 9.66 9.92 19.94
C LEU A 91 9.80 11.35 19.38
N ASN A 92 10.60 12.18 20.04
CA ASN A 92 10.74 13.61 19.71
C ASN A 92 11.88 13.88 18.72
N GLY A 93 12.84 12.95 18.61
CA GLY A 93 14.07 13.17 17.87
C GLY A 93 15.08 13.96 18.69
N GLY A 94 16.24 14.23 18.08
CA GLY A 94 17.33 14.92 18.76
C GLY A 94 18.67 14.63 18.12
N ASP A 95 19.75 14.94 18.83
CA ASP A 95 21.08 14.50 18.43
C ASP A 95 21.29 13.05 18.90
N PHE A 96 21.54 12.15 17.95
CA PHE A 96 21.90 10.77 18.22
C PHE A 96 23.21 10.45 17.52
N ASN A 97 24.27 10.25 18.32
CA ASN A 97 25.64 10.01 17.83
C ASN A 97 26.15 11.09 16.85
N GLY A 98 25.88 12.37 17.14
CA GLY A 98 26.34 13.50 16.32
C GLY A 98 25.55 13.70 15.02
N LYS A 99 24.42 12.99 14.87
CA LYS A 99 23.50 13.15 13.73
C LYS A 99 22.13 13.56 14.22
N LYS A 100 21.52 14.51 13.53
CA LYS A 100 20.12 14.89 13.76
C LYS A 100 19.20 13.75 13.35
N MET A 101 18.45 13.25 14.31
CA MET A 101 17.42 12.24 14.13
C MET A 101 16.04 12.91 14.18
N THR A 102 15.18 12.53 13.24
CA THR A 102 13.77 12.94 13.26
C THR A 102 13.00 12.02 14.20
N GLY A 103 12.20 12.61 15.08
CA GLY A 103 11.37 11.85 16.02
C GLY A 103 10.26 11.06 15.34
N LEU A 104 9.95 9.89 15.89
CA LEU A 104 8.92 9.01 15.35
C LEU A 104 7.55 9.69 15.29
N LEU A 105 7.19 10.52 16.29
CA LEU A 105 5.91 11.25 16.29
C LEU A 105 5.77 12.16 15.06
N LYS A 106 6.87 12.85 14.70
CA LYS A 106 6.89 13.71 13.52
C LYS A 106 6.81 12.89 12.24
N ILE A 107 7.44 11.72 12.20
CA ILE A 107 7.41 10.84 11.04
C ILE A 107 6.01 10.28 10.84
N ALA A 108 5.39 9.73 11.89
CA ALA A 108 4.02 9.25 11.87
C ALA A 108 3.04 10.32 11.36
N SER A 109 3.13 11.55 11.89
CA SER A 109 2.26 12.66 11.48
C SER A 109 2.50 13.15 10.06
N GLN A 110 3.75 13.44 9.66
CA GLN A 110 4.04 14.05 8.36
C GLN A 110 4.00 13.03 7.22
N TYR A 111 4.33 11.79 7.54
CA TYR A 111 4.39 10.68 6.60
C TYR A 111 3.26 9.68 6.81
N ASP A 112 2.12 10.14 7.32
CA ASP A 112 0.91 9.33 7.35
C ASP A 112 0.55 8.82 5.95
N GLY A 113 0.05 7.58 5.89
CA GLY A 113 -0.21 6.82 4.66
C GLY A 113 1.02 6.24 3.96
N THR A 114 2.23 6.42 4.51
CA THR A 114 3.45 5.73 4.05
C THR A 114 3.72 4.49 4.89
N ALA A 115 4.44 3.50 4.35
CA ALA A 115 4.86 2.33 5.12
C ALA A 115 5.79 2.71 6.28
N ALA A 116 6.67 3.70 6.09
CA ALA A 116 7.49 4.24 7.18
C ALA A 116 6.63 4.91 8.28
N GLY A 117 5.66 5.75 7.93
CA GLY A 117 4.74 6.36 8.91
C GLY A 117 3.97 5.32 9.70
N ASN A 118 3.49 4.28 9.03
CA ASN A 118 2.83 3.15 9.68
C ASN A 118 3.77 2.39 10.63
N ARG A 119 5.01 2.08 10.23
CA ARG A 119 5.99 1.47 11.15
C ARG A 119 6.31 2.37 12.34
N ALA A 120 6.31 3.69 12.15
CA ALA A 120 6.48 4.64 13.24
C ALA A 120 5.37 4.49 14.28
N ASN A 121 4.10 4.33 13.88
CA ASN A 121 2.98 4.08 14.81
C ASN A 121 3.23 2.88 15.72
N TYR A 122 3.66 1.74 15.15
CA TYR A 122 4.02 0.57 15.94
C TYR A 122 5.14 0.86 16.97
N MET A 123 6.21 1.52 16.55
CA MET A 123 7.35 1.83 17.41
C MET A 123 6.99 2.84 18.50
N ILE A 124 6.17 3.85 18.19
CA ILE A 124 5.65 4.83 19.14
C ILE A 124 4.82 4.11 20.19
N GLY A 125 3.87 3.29 19.75
CA GLY A 125 2.98 2.54 20.62
C GLY A 125 3.73 1.60 21.56
N ALA A 126 4.68 0.83 21.03
CA ALA A 126 5.55 -0.03 21.83
C ALA A 126 6.40 0.77 22.83
N SER A 127 6.95 1.91 22.42
CA SER A 127 7.77 2.76 23.31
C SER A 127 6.95 3.34 24.45
N TYR A 128 5.73 3.81 24.18
CA TYR A 128 4.82 4.31 25.22
C TYR A 128 4.41 3.22 26.20
N LEU A 129 4.11 2.01 25.70
CA LEU A 129 3.77 0.87 26.56
C LEU A 129 4.89 0.60 27.56
N HIS A 130 6.14 0.59 27.11
CA HIS A 130 7.29 0.30 27.97
C HIS A 130 7.59 1.36 29.04
N ILE A 131 7.08 2.59 28.90
CA ILE A 131 7.22 3.64 29.92
C ILE A 131 5.95 3.88 30.75
N GLY A 132 4.95 3.01 30.63
CA GLY A 132 3.70 3.07 31.40
C GLY A 132 2.66 4.05 30.85
N GLU A 133 2.82 4.53 29.62
CA GLU A 133 1.90 5.48 28.98
C GLU A 133 0.85 4.73 28.15
N TYR A 134 0.04 3.91 28.82
CA TYR A 134 -0.82 2.90 28.18
C TYR A 134 -1.88 3.48 27.23
N ALA A 135 -2.52 4.59 27.60
CA ALA A 135 -3.53 5.23 26.74
C ALA A 135 -2.93 5.70 25.40
N LYS A 136 -1.70 6.24 25.43
CA LYS A 136 -0.98 6.63 24.21
C LYS A 136 -0.52 5.40 23.44
N ALA A 137 -0.06 4.37 24.14
CA ALA A 137 0.31 3.10 23.50
C ALA A 137 -0.85 2.54 22.67
N ILE A 138 -2.05 2.49 23.26
CA ILE A 138 -3.27 2.00 22.59
C ILE A 138 -3.58 2.81 21.34
N GLN A 139 -3.54 4.15 21.43
CA GLN A 139 -3.80 5.02 20.29
C GLN A 139 -2.91 4.65 19.10
N TYR A 140 -1.59 4.64 19.30
CA TYR A 140 -0.64 4.39 18.20
C TYR A 140 -0.59 2.94 17.74
N LEU A 141 -0.83 1.96 18.62
CA LEU A 141 -0.87 0.55 18.22
C LEU A 141 -2.15 0.20 17.42
N ASN A 142 -3.27 0.87 17.69
CA ASN A 142 -4.49 0.71 16.89
C ASN A 142 -4.34 1.31 15.48
N ASP A 143 -3.57 2.40 15.36
CA ASP A 143 -3.29 3.06 14.07
C ASP A 143 -2.24 2.31 13.23
N PHE A 144 -1.70 1.19 13.73
CA PHE A 144 -0.75 0.35 13.00
C PHE A 144 -1.46 -0.76 12.21
N ASP A 145 -1.11 -0.86 10.93
CA ASP A 145 -1.53 -1.95 10.03
C ASP A 145 -0.31 -2.76 9.54
N GLY A 146 -0.29 -4.05 9.83
CA GLY A 146 0.75 -4.97 9.40
C GLY A 146 0.83 -5.19 7.90
N ASN A 147 -0.15 -4.75 7.09
CA ASN A 147 -0.17 -4.85 5.63
C ASN A 147 0.14 -6.28 5.13
N GLY A 148 -0.43 -7.29 5.82
CA GLY A 148 -0.20 -8.71 5.53
C GLY A 148 0.99 -9.35 6.28
N ALA A 149 1.78 -8.58 7.03
CA ALA A 149 2.83 -9.09 7.91
C ALA A 149 2.24 -9.62 9.24
N ASN A 150 1.59 -10.79 9.17
CA ASN A 150 0.86 -11.38 10.29
C ASN A 150 1.67 -11.49 11.59
N GLN A 151 2.98 -11.75 11.52
CA GLN A 151 3.83 -11.86 12.70
C GLN A 151 3.95 -10.52 13.46
N VAL A 152 4.11 -9.42 12.74
CA VAL A 152 4.23 -8.09 13.33
C VAL A 152 2.87 -7.62 13.83
N GLN A 153 1.80 -7.89 13.08
CA GLN A 153 0.44 -7.60 13.51
C GLN A 153 0.07 -8.32 14.81
N SER A 154 0.36 -9.62 14.91
CA SER A 154 0.12 -10.39 16.14
C SER A 154 0.87 -9.82 17.33
N LYS A 155 2.11 -9.35 17.12
CA LYS A 155 2.87 -8.68 18.18
C LYS A 155 2.22 -7.35 18.59
N ALA A 156 1.73 -6.57 17.64
CA ALA A 156 0.99 -5.33 17.96
C ALA A 156 -0.27 -5.62 18.79
N TYR A 157 -1.02 -6.68 18.46
CA TYR A 157 -2.17 -7.11 19.27
C TYR A 157 -1.80 -7.59 20.66
N LEU A 158 -0.67 -8.29 20.82
CA LEU A 158 -0.16 -8.67 22.13
C LEU A 158 0.16 -7.44 22.97
N LEU A 159 0.85 -6.45 22.39
CA LEU A 159 1.16 -5.19 23.08
C LEU A 159 -0.11 -4.41 23.44
N LEU A 160 -1.12 -4.40 22.57
CA LEU A 160 -2.44 -3.85 22.86
C LEU A 160 -3.11 -4.58 24.03
N GLY A 161 -3.08 -5.91 24.04
CA GLY A 161 -3.62 -6.71 25.12
C GLY A 161 -2.96 -6.39 26.46
N HIS A 162 -1.65 -6.22 26.48
CA HIS A 162 -0.92 -5.77 27.67
C HIS A 162 -1.36 -4.36 28.08
N ALA A 163 -1.47 -3.43 27.14
CA ALA A 163 -1.88 -2.06 27.41
C ALA A 163 -3.32 -1.94 27.95
N TYR A 164 -4.23 -2.81 27.51
CA TYR A 164 -5.61 -2.85 27.99
C TYR A 164 -5.78 -3.56 29.34
N ALA A 165 -4.78 -4.34 29.77
CA ALA A 165 -4.82 -5.07 31.04
C ALA A 165 -4.32 -4.25 32.24
N GLU A 166 -3.63 -3.14 31.98
CA GLU A 166 -3.13 -2.19 32.98
C GLU A 166 -4.14 -1.07 33.27
#